data_AF-A0A0C2CW01-F1
#
_entry.id   AF-A0A0C2CW01-F1
#
_cell.length_a   1.000
_cell.length_b   1.000
_cell.length_c   1.000
_cell.angle_alpha   90.00
_cell.angle_beta   90.00
_cell.angle_gamma   90.00
#
_symmetry.space_group_name_H-M   'P 1'
#
loop_
_entity.id
_entity.type
_entity.pdbx_description
1 polymer ?
#
loop_
_entity_poly.entity_id
_entity_poly.type
_entity_poly.pdbx_seq_one_letter_code
_entity_poly.pdbx_strand_id
1 'polypeptide(L)'
;MPIVGDFNGDALTDIFWYSAGDGADLMWWSQGDADGIFFAASSAQVAHDYRPFVGDFDANGIDDILWFAAYAETVHVTSKIWYFTEDETYTSRVLSTHRDYSPYVADFDDDGCSDILWYKPDDPNLESPLWRCLPNDLDFACEPPLTTPAGTYPVGFGGAY
;
A
#
# COMPACT_ATOMS: atom_id res chain seq x y z
N MET A 1 6.33 7.69 10.02
CA MET A 1 6.23 6.23 10.07
C MET A 1 7.16 5.66 8.99
N PRO A 2 8.07 4.75 9.33
CA PRO A 2 8.84 4.02 8.31
C PRO A 2 7.93 3.02 7.60
N ILE A 3 8.05 2.97 6.28
CA ILE A 3 7.45 1.98 5.38
C ILE A 3 8.63 1.23 4.75
N VAL A 4 8.54 -0.09 4.65
CA VAL A 4 9.64 -0.94 4.18
C VAL A 4 9.17 -1.82 3.03
N GLY A 5 10.01 -1.97 2.01
CA GLY A 5 9.77 -2.75 0.79
C GLY A 5 11.00 -2.65 -0.12
N ASP A 6 11.11 -3.54 -1.10
CA ASP A 6 12.09 -3.40 -2.19
C ASP A 6 11.49 -2.47 -3.25
N PHE A 7 11.82 -1.17 -3.19
CA PHE A 7 11.17 -0.14 -4.02
C PHE A 7 11.98 0.16 -5.30
N ASN A 8 13.13 -0.48 -5.51
CA ASN A 8 13.97 -0.33 -6.70
C ASN A 8 14.35 -1.67 -7.37
N GLY A 9 13.84 -2.80 -6.89
CA GLY A 9 14.03 -4.13 -7.49
C GLY A 9 15.43 -4.71 -7.33
N ASP A 10 16.25 -4.19 -6.41
CA ASP A 10 17.62 -4.68 -6.20
C ASP A 10 17.73 -5.85 -5.20
N ALA A 11 16.57 -6.35 -4.73
CA ALA A 11 16.41 -7.38 -3.71
C ALA A 11 16.87 -6.96 -2.30
N LEU A 12 17.10 -5.68 -2.05
CA LEU A 12 17.34 -5.11 -0.74
C LEU A 12 16.08 -4.40 -0.24
N THR A 13 15.87 -4.41 1.08
CA THR A 13 14.72 -3.70 1.68
C THR A 13 15.05 -2.23 1.88
N ASP A 14 14.36 -1.37 1.17
CA ASP A 14 14.41 0.09 1.30
C ASP A 14 13.52 0.60 2.44
N ILE A 15 13.69 1.89 2.76
CA ILE A 15 12.88 2.56 3.79
C ILE A 15 12.32 3.88 3.25
N PHE A 16 11.00 3.98 3.18
CA PHE A 16 10.31 5.25 2.98
C PHE A 16 9.89 5.84 4.32
N TRP A 17 10.49 6.98 4.69
CA TRP A 17 10.14 7.74 5.87
C TRP A 17 8.97 8.67 5.58
N TYR A 18 7.77 8.20 5.90
CA TYR A 18 6.54 8.95 5.70
C TYR A 18 6.21 9.83 6.91
N SER A 19 6.17 11.14 6.72
CA SER A 19 5.70 12.12 7.68
C SER A 19 4.29 12.57 7.31
N ALA A 20 3.28 11.90 7.86
CA ALA A 20 1.88 12.24 7.67
C ALA A 20 1.60 13.75 7.78
N GLY A 21 0.85 14.29 6.82
CA GLY A 21 0.52 15.70 6.70
C GLY A 21 1.39 16.43 5.66
N ASP A 22 2.00 17.54 6.08
CA ASP A 22 2.82 18.42 5.23
C ASP A 22 4.33 18.31 5.56
N GLY A 23 4.73 17.25 6.25
CA GLY A 23 6.13 16.99 6.53
C GLY A 23 6.90 16.61 5.26
N ALA A 24 8.23 16.76 5.29
CA ALA A 24 9.07 16.23 4.22
C ALA A 24 9.18 14.71 4.38
N ASP A 25 8.90 13.98 3.31
CA ASP A 25 9.17 12.55 3.25
C ASP A 25 10.55 12.29 2.69
N LEU A 26 11.10 11.13 3.03
CA LEU A 26 12.45 10.76 2.63
C LEU A 26 12.48 9.30 2.21
N MET A 27 12.91 9.03 0.99
CA MET A 27 13.23 7.67 0.56
C MET A 27 14.68 7.38 0.89
N TRP A 28 14.93 6.23 1.53
CA TRP A 28 16.25 5.65 1.73
C TRP A 28 16.35 4.38 0.91
N TRP A 29 17.15 4.45 -0.15
CA TRP A 29 17.55 3.31 -0.95
C TRP A 29 18.66 2.56 -0.22
N SER A 30 18.37 1.33 0.18
CA SER A 30 19.32 0.43 0.81
C SER A 30 20.38 0.03 -0.19
N GLN A 31 21.62 0.04 0.26
CA GLN A 31 22.74 -0.45 -0.51
C GLN A 31 23.64 -1.21 0.46
N GLY A 32 24.29 -2.26 -0.02
CA GLY A 32 25.14 -3.03 0.86
C GLY A 32 25.86 -4.16 0.17
N ASP A 33 26.97 -4.53 0.77
CA ASP A 33 27.77 -5.68 0.37
C ASP A 33 28.39 -6.33 1.62
N ALA A 34 29.44 -7.13 1.42
CA ALA A 34 30.13 -7.80 2.51
C ALA A 34 30.78 -6.83 3.53
N ASP A 35 31.03 -5.58 3.15
CA ASP A 35 31.75 -4.59 3.95
C ASP A 35 30.81 -3.67 4.75
N GLY A 36 29.51 -3.62 4.44
CA GLY A 36 28.51 -2.91 5.25
C GLY A 36 27.20 -2.58 4.55
N ILE A 37 26.35 -1.83 5.26
CA ILE A 37 25.06 -1.31 4.80
C ILE A 37 25.12 0.21 4.79
N PHE A 38 24.65 0.82 3.70
CA PHE A 38 24.60 2.26 3.46
C PHE A 38 23.26 2.63 2.83
N PHE A 39 22.93 3.92 2.87
CA PHE A 39 21.66 4.43 2.34
C PHE A 39 21.90 5.63 1.44
N ALA A 40 21.38 5.59 0.21
CA ALA A 40 21.21 6.79 -0.61
C ALA A 40 19.86 7.42 -0.29
N ALA A 41 19.81 8.74 -0.14
CA ALA A 41 18.59 9.43 0.25
C ALA A 41 18.06 10.32 -0.88
N SER A 42 16.75 10.26 -1.12
CA SER A 42 16.04 11.16 -2.03
C SER A 42 14.80 11.74 -1.37
N SER A 43 14.48 12.99 -1.69
CA SER A 43 13.29 13.65 -1.12
C SER A 43 12.03 13.20 -1.85
N ALA A 44 10.99 12.89 -1.09
CA ALA A 44 9.65 12.62 -1.60
C ALA A 44 8.62 13.52 -0.90
N GLN A 45 7.41 13.59 -1.45
CA GLN A 45 6.31 14.29 -0.81
C GLN A 45 4.97 13.62 -1.11
N VAL A 46 4.39 13.05 -0.06
CA VAL A 46 3.06 12.47 0.01
C VAL A 46 2.19 13.49 0.75
N ALA A 47 1.58 14.41 0.00
CA ALA A 47 0.63 15.34 0.59
C ALA A 47 -0.59 14.58 1.13
N HIS A 48 -0.96 14.85 2.40
CA HIS A 48 -2.07 14.29 3.18
C HIS A 48 -1.73 13.07 4.05
N ASP A 49 -2.65 12.75 4.95
CA ASP A 49 -2.59 11.61 5.87
C ASP A 49 -3.16 10.34 5.20
N TYR A 50 -2.34 9.30 5.14
CA TYR A 50 -2.69 7.99 4.60
C TYR A 50 -2.27 6.87 5.54
N ARG A 51 -2.92 5.73 5.38
CA ARG A 51 -2.43 4.43 5.87
C ARG A 51 -1.75 3.70 4.70
N PRO A 52 -0.42 3.56 4.70
CA PRO A 52 0.30 2.87 3.64
C PRO A 52 0.19 1.34 3.80
N PHE A 53 0.15 0.64 2.67
CA PHE A 53 0.27 -0.81 2.56
C PHE A 53 1.25 -1.13 1.43
N VAL A 54 2.08 -2.15 1.64
CA VAL A 54 3.16 -2.54 0.70
C VAL A 54 2.82 -3.89 0.07
N GLY A 55 3.12 -4.02 -1.21
CA GLY A 55 3.09 -5.26 -1.99
C GLY A 55 3.28 -4.96 -3.47
N ASP A 56 3.71 -5.93 -4.26
CA ASP A 56 3.83 -5.82 -5.72
C ASP A 56 2.42 -5.83 -6.37
N PHE A 57 1.90 -4.70 -6.83
CA PHE A 57 0.52 -4.61 -7.32
C PHE A 57 0.38 -4.80 -8.84
N ASP A 58 1.49 -4.82 -9.58
CA ASP A 58 1.50 -4.95 -11.04
C ASP A 58 2.33 -6.16 -11.55
N ALA A 59 2.79 -7.03 -10.65
CA ALA A 59 3.61 -8.21 -10.91
C ALA A 59 4.97 -7.91 -11.56
N ASN A 60 5.55 -6.73 -11.30
CA ASN A 60 6.84 -6.36 -11.86
C ASN A 60 8.04 -6.86 -11.03
N GLY A 61 7.79 -7.47 -9.87
CA GLY A 61 8.81 -7.97 -8.95
C GLY A 61 9.36 -6.93 -7.98
N ILE A 62 8.77 -5.73 -7.93
CA ILE A 62 9.14 -4.60 -7.09
C ILE A 62 7.95 -4.31 -6.18
N ASP A 63 8.23 -4.01 -4.91
CA ASP A 63 7.19 -3.62 -3.98
C ASP A 63 6.63 -2.25 -4.34
N ASP A 64 5.31 -2.12 -4.28
CA ASP A 64 4.60 -0.87 -4.48
C ASP A 64 4.02 -0.33 -3.16
N ILE A 65 3.45 0.88 -3.20
CA ILE A 65 2.77 1.46 -2.03
C ILE A 65 1.34 1.87 -2.35
N LEU A 66 0.39 1.22 -1.69
CA LEU A 66 -1.00 1.68 -1.58
C LEU A 66 -1.10 2.72 -0.46
N TRP A 67 -1.33 3.96 -0.84
CA TRP A 67 -1.68 5.07 0.05
C TRP A 67 -3.20 5.07 0.26
N PHE A 68 -3.67 4.44 1.34
CA PHE A 68 -5.10 4.38 1.64
C PHE A 68 -5.56 5.60 2.45
N ALA A 69 -6.53 6.34 1.89
CA ALA A 69 -7.21 7.42 2.59
C ALA A 69 -8.47 6.87 3.25
N ALA A 70 -8.52 6.91 4.58
CA ALA A 70 -9.76 6.68 5.31
C ALA A 70 -10.72 7.87 5.06
N TYR A 71 -11.91 7.57 4.56
CA TYR A 71 -13.02 8.50 4.42
C TYR A 71 -13.68 8.80 5.79
N ALA A 72 -12.95 9.43 6.71
CA ALA A 72 -13.53 9.98 7.93
C ALA A 72 -14.19 11.35 7.64
N GLU A 73 -15.40 11.31 7.06
CA GLU A 73 -16.40 12.39 6.84
C GLU A 73 -15.94 13.75 6.29
N THR A 74 -14.67 13.94 5.94
CA THR A 74 -14.15 15.22 5.47
C THR A 74 -12.96 14.99 4.53
N VAL A 75 -12.87 15.83 3.50
CA VAL A 75 -11.70 16.05 2.60
C VAL A 75 -11.63 15.22 1.30
N HIS A 76 -11.28 15.90 0.20
CA HIS A 76 -11.10 15.43 -1.19
C HIS A 76 -9.85 14.54 -1.39
N VAL A 77 -9.45 13.78 -0.37
CA VAL A 77 -8.28 12.91 -0.43
C VAL A 77 -8.71 11.56 -0.98
N THR A 78 -8.16 11.18 -2.12
CA THR A 78 -8.41 9.87 -2.73
C THR A 78 -7.24 8.94 -2.47
N SER A 79 -7.55 7.67 -2.16
CA SER A 79 -6.54 6.60 -2.15
C SER A 79 -5.79 6.55 -3.48
N LYS A 80 -4.55 6.09 -3.46
CA LYS A 80 -3.71 5.95 -4.66
C LYS A 80 -2.68 4.86 -4.48
N ILE A 81 -2.24 4.25 -5.57
CA ILE A 81 -1.08 3.37 -5.59
C ILE A 81 0.07 4.14 -6.25
N TRP A 82 1.25 4.00 -5.67
CA TRP A 82 2.52 4.32 -6.30
C TRP A 82 3.11 3.02 -6.83
N TYR A 83 3.24 2.93 -8.15
CA TYR A 83 3.86 1.80 -8.85
C TYR A 83 5.31 2.12 -9.10
N PHE A 84 6.22 1.44 -8.41
CA PHE A 84 7.66 1.64 -8.49
C PHE A 84 8.28 0.94 -9.70
N THR A 85 9.46 1.39 -10.09
CA THR A 85 10.25 0.80 -11.17
C THR A 85 11.71 0.66 -10.75
N GLU A 86 12.46 -0.18 -11.47
CA GLU A 86 13.90 -0.43 -11.18
C GLU A 86 14.77 0.85 -11.22
N ASP A 87 14.29 1.89 -11.89
CA ASP A 87 14.99 3.17 -12.07
C ASP A 87 14.83 4.14 -10.88
N GLU A 88 14.45 3.66 -9.68
CA GLU A 88 14.14 4.49 -8.50
C GLU A 88 13.02 5.52 -8.76
N THR A 89 12.10 5.20 -9.68
CA THR A 89 10.96 6.06 -10.02
C THR A 89 9.64 5.39 -9.71
N TYR A 90 8.56 6.17 -9.74
CA TYR A 90 7.21 5.62 -9.62
C TYR A 90 6.20 6.39 -10.47
N THR A 91 5.12 5.70 -10.85
CA THR A 91 3.90 6.33 -11.38
C THR A 91 2.80 6.29 -10.33
N SER A 92 1.82 7.20 -10.41
CA SER A 92 0.70 7.22 -9.46
C SER A 92 -0.64 6.99 -10.15
N ARG A 93 -1.40 6.04 -9.62
CA ARG A 93 -2.78 5.77 -10.01
C ARG A 93 -3.72 6.09 -8.86
N VAL A 94 -4.72 6.91 -9.13
CA VAL A 94 -5.78 7.22 -8.15
C VAL A 94 -6.81 6.09 -8.09
N LEU A 95 -7.21 5.73 -6.87
CA LEU A 95 -8.26 4.77 -6.58
C LEU A 95 -9.48 5.48 -6.00
N SER A 96 -10.67 5.05 -6.40
CA SER A 96 -11.94 5.54 -5.84
C SER A 96 -12.48 4.56 -4.81
N THR A 97 -11.95 4.64 -3.58
CA THR A 97 -12.47 3.88 -2.43
C THR A 97 -13.36 4.80 -1.60
N HIS A 98 -14.68 4.74 -1.77
CA HIS A 98 -15.61 5.66 -1.10
C HIS A 98 -15.95 5.29 0.36
N ARG A 99 -15.09 4.52 1.05
CA ARG A 99 -15.42 3.91 2.35
C ARG A 99 -14.18 3.68 3.21
N ASP A 100 -14.39 3.67 4.53
CA ASP A 100 -13.41 3.28 5.54
C ASP A 100 -13.26 1.77 5.65
N TYR A 101 -12.43 1.21 4.76
CA TYR A 101 -11.98 -0.18 4.83
C TYR A 101 -10.71 -0.33 5.70
N SER A 102 -10.41 -1.57 6.03
CA SER A 102 -9.11 -2.07 6.48
C SER A 102 -8.54 -2.93 5.35
N PRO A 103 -7.70 -2.37 4.46
CA PRO A 103 -7.05 -3.16 3.42
C PRO A 103 -6.18 -4.25 4.02
N TYR A 104 -6.18 -5.42 3.39
CA TYR A 104 -5.17 -6.45 3.58
C TYR A 104 -4.56 -6.75 2.22
N VAL A 105 -3.23 -6.74 2.18
CA VAL A 105 -2.44 -6.93 0.97
C VAL A 105 -1.68 -8.25 1.09
N ALA A 106 -1.90 -9.14 0.13
CA ALA A 106 -1.21 -10.42 0.01
C ALA A 106 -1.51 -11.03 -1.36
N ASP A 107 -0.65 -11.92 -1.83
CA ASP A 107 -0.97 -12.83 -2.94
C ASP A 107 -1.91 -13.93 -2.43
N PHE A 108 -3.21 -13.84 -2.74
CA PHE A 108 -4.20 -14.81 -2.26
C PHE A 108 -4.39 -16.01 -3.20
N ASP A 109 -3.82 -15.98 -4.40
CA ASP A 109 -4.03 -17.03 -5.40
C ASP A 109 -2.77 -17.54 -6.12
N ASP A 110 -1.59 -17.16 -5.64
CA ASP A 110 -0.26 -17.60 -6.10
C ASP A 110 0.01 -17.17 -7.55
N ASP A 111 -0.49 -16.00 -7.97
CA ASP A 111 -0.28 -15.43 -9.30
C ASP A 111 0.94 -14.51 -9.41
N GLY A 112 1.61 -14.25 -8.28
CA GLY A 112 2.86 -13.52 -8.21
C GLY A 112 2.70 -12.00 -8.07
N CYS A 113 1.47 -11.50 -7.92
CA CYS A 113 1.23 -10.14 -7.46
C CYS A 113 0.32 -10.11 -6.22
N SER A 114 0.25 -8.93 -5.60
CA SER A 114 -0.44 -8.69 -4.35
C SER A 114 -1.86 -8.24 -4.61
N ASP A 115 -2.82 -9.04 -4.15
CA ASP A 115 -4.23 -8.69 -4.13
C ASP A 115 -4.57 -7.76 -2.96
N ILE A 116 -5.76 -7.15 -3.01
CA ILE A 116 -6.29 -6.30 -1.94
C ILE A 116 -7.65 -6.80 -1.48
N LEU A 117 -7.73 -7.28 -0.23
CA LEU A 117 -8.99 -7.51 0.46
C LEU A 117 -9.42 -6.24 1.20
N TRP A 118 -10.55 -5.67 0.79
CA TRP A 118 -11.15 -4.50 1.42
C TRP A 118 -12.08 -4.92 2.57
N TYR A 119 -11.52 -5.13 3.75
CA TYR A 119 -12.29 -5.64 4.88
C TYR A 119 -12.95 -4.51 5.69
N LYS A 120 -14.23 -4.69 6.07
CA LYS A 120 -14.92 -3.79 7.00
C LYS A 120 -15.49 -4.54 8.21
N PRO A 121 -14.78 -4.60 9.35
CA PRO A 121 -15.23 -5.36 10.51
C PRO A 121 -16.43 -4.74 11.24
N ASP A 122 -16.61 -3.42 11.13
CA ASP A 122 -17.58 -2.63 11.89
C ASP A 122 -18.97 -2.51 11.23
N ASP A 123 -19.12 -2.95 9.98
CA ASP A 123 -20.40 -3.01 9.28
C ASP A 123 -20.60 -4.39 8.60
N PRO A 124 -21.32 -5.33 9.24
CA PRO A 124 -21.54 -6.66 8.69
C PRO A 124 -22.45 -6.67 7.45
N ASN A 125 -23.10 -5.55 7.12
CA ASN A 125 -23.89 -5.43 5.90
C ASN A 125 -23.04 -4.91 4.73
N LEU A 126 -21.81 -4.47 4.99
CA LEU A 126 -20.90 -4.08 3.93
C LEU A 126 -20.11 -5.29 3.46
N GLU A 127 -20.32 -5.61 2.19
CA GLU A 127 -19.53 -6.57 1.44
C GLU A 127 -18.04 -6.23 1.49
N SER A 128 -17.18 -7.25 1.59
CA SER A 128 -15.72 -7.12 1.58
C SER A 128 -15.19 -7.49 0.18
N PRO A 129 -15.05 -6.54 -0.76
CA PRO A 129 -14.59 -6.86 -2.10
C PRO A 129 -13.13 -7.32 -2.07
N LEU A 130 -12.82 -8.29 -2.92
CA LEU A 130 -11.47 -8.71 -3.22
C LEU A 130 -11.10 -8.13 -4.58
N TRP A 131 -10.03 -7.34 -4.59
CA TRP A 131 -9.42 -6.83 -5.81
C TRP A 131 -8.24 -7.72 -6.13
N ARG A 132 -8.36 -8.43 -7.23
CA ARG A 132 -7.30 -9.27 -7.74
C ARG A 132 -6.36 -8.47 -8.61
N CYS A 133 -5.07 -8.51 -8.33
CA CYS A 133 -4.11 -7.88 -9.22
C CYS A 133 -4.15 -8.55 -10.59
N LEU A 134 -3.75 -7.80 -11.62
CA LEU A 134 -3.64 -8.31 -12.98
C LEU A 134 -2.18 -8.21 -13.38
N PRO A 135 -1.48 -9.33 -13.62
CA PRO A 135 -0.06 -9.29 -13.93
C PRO A 135 0.26 -8.39 -15.13
N ASN A 136 1.22 -7.49 -14.96
CA ASN A 136 1.64 -6.48 -15.92
C ASN A 136 0.57 -5.45 -16.32
N ASP A 137 -0.48 -5.30 -15.50
CA ASP A 137 -1.48 -4.25 -15.62
C ASP A 137 -1.50 -3.44 -14.31
N LEU A 138 -1.72 -2.14 -14.42
CA LEU A 138 -1.84 -1.28 -13.24
C LEU A 138 -3.26 -1.34 -12.66
N ASP A 139 -4.08 -2.32 -13.06
CA ASP A 139 -5.50 -2.45 -12.73
C ASP A 139 -5.81 -3.75 -11.97
N PHE A 140 -7.00 -3.80 -11.39
CA PHE A 140 -7.47 -4.94 -10.62
C PHE A 140 -8.75 -5.52 -11.22
N ALA A 141 -8.83 -6.85 -11.27
CA ALA A 141 -10.09 -7.53 -11.43
C ALA A 141 -10.91 -7.46 -10.13
N CYS A 142 -12.20 -7.13 -10.25
CA CYS A 142 -13.11 -7.17 -9.11
C CYS A 142 -13.70 -8.57 -8.97
N GLU A 143 -13.36 -9.27 -7.89
CA GLU A 143 -14.00 -10.52 -7.53
C GLU A 143 -15.29 -10.29 -6.73
N PRO A 144 -16.27 -11.23 -6.78
CA PRO A 144 -17.43 -11.18 -5.91
C PRO A 144 -17.03 -11.05 -4.44
N PRO A 145 -17.67 -10.15 -3.67
CA PRO A 145 -17.27 -9.92 -2.30
C PRO A 145 -17.36 -11.15 -1.42
N LEU A 146 -16.39 -11.29 -0.52
CA LEU A 146 -16.31 -12.43 0.39
C LEU A 146 -17.23 -12.23 1.60
N THR A 147 -17.78 -13.33 2.10
CA THR A 147 -18.40 -13.35 3.43
C THR A 147 -17.29 -13.42 4.48
N THR A 148 -17.20 -12.39 5.32
CA THR A 148 -16.15 -12.27 6.32
C THR A 148 -16.71 -12.51 7.74
N PRO A 149 -15.89 -13.00 8.68
CA PRO A 149 -16.35 -13.16 10.07
C PRO A 149 -16.74 -11.81 10.68
N ALA A 150 -17.90 -11.77 11.35
CA ALA A 150 -18.39 -10.57 12.02
C ALA A 150 -17.61 -10.29 13.32
N GLY A 151 -17.24 -9.02 13.55
CA GLY A 151 -16.63 -8.58 14.81
C GLY A 151 -15.18 -9.03 15.04
N THR A 152 -14.50 -9.60 14.04
CA THR A 152 -13.05 -9.86 14.12
C THR A 152 -12.30 -8.61 13.71
N TYR A 153 -11.80 -7.86 14.69
CA TYR A 153 -10.99 -6.68 14.40
C TYR A 153 -9.55 -7.10 14.09
N PRO A 154 -8.90 -6.49 13.08
CA PRO A 154 -7.45 -6.50 13.02
C PRO A 154 -6.90 -5.96 14.34
N VAL A 155 -5.85 -6.58 14.85
CA VAL A 155 -5.12 -6.05 16.00
C VAL A 155 -4.66 -4.64 15.64
N GLY A 156 -5.05 -3.63 16.43
CA GLY A 156 -4.73 -2.21 16.18
C GLY A 156 -5.84 -1.35 15.57
N PHE A 157 -7.01 -1.90 15.23
CA PHE A 157 -8.15 -1.11 14.74
C PHE A 157 -8.82 -0.24 15.83
N GLY A 158 -8.42 -0.40 17.09
CA GLY A 158 -8.89 0.39 18.23
C GLY A 158 -7.79 1.32 18.75
N GLY A 159 -7.55 2.44 18.05
CA GLY A 159 -6.61 3.45 18.53
C GLY A 159 -6.73 4.72 17.68
N ALA A 160 -7.30 5.76 18.27
CA ALA A 160 -7.16 7.11 17.77
C ALA A 160 -5.68 7.44 17.59
N TYR A 161 -5.28 7.79 16.38
CA TYR A 161 -4.12 8.63 16.13
C TYR A 161 -4.61 10.07 16.02
#